data_AF-A0A1F5PF59-F1
#
_entry.id   AF-A0A1F5PF59-F1
#
_cell.length_a   1.000
_cell.length_b   1.000
_cell.length_c   1.000
_cell.angle_alpha   90.00
_cell.angle_beta   90.00
_cell.angle_gamma   90.00
#
_symmetry.space_group_name_H-M   'P 1'
#
loop_
_entity.id
_entity.type
_entity.pdbx_description
1 polymer ?
#
loop_
_entity_poly.entity_id
_entity_poly.type
_entity_poly.pdbx_seq_one_letter_code
_entity_poly.pdbx_strand_id
1 'polypeptide(L)'
;MPNFLDIENVARFAHYSEEIKIKNWSLKFSASKDKSKEQKPGSGFTLIELLVVIAIIGLLASIVSAAINRSRLKARDARRLTDMQQFKTGFDVFYSLGSGYPDKATFDGAYTGGTTLSCSGTPVIKIVQDPLYPSFQYDYDVAGTTLSGCGGSSNLRNQYTITFILEKTGLTYTMNEDGQFNPALPQL
;
A
#
# COMPACT_ATOMS: atom_id res chain seq x y z
N MET A 1 39.15 -28.02 -23.33
CA MET A 1 38.42 -26.86 -23.89
C MET A 1 39.47 -25.95 -24.51
N PRO A 2 39.52 -25.77 -25.85
CA PRO A 2 40.55 -24.95 -26.47
C PRO A 2 40.15 -23.48 -26.51
N ASN A 3 41.18 -22.65 -26.36
CA ASN A 3 41.16 -21.23 -26.12
C ASN A 3 40.90 -20.38 -27.36
N PHE A 4 40.28 -19.25 -27.03
CA PHE A 4 40.20 -17.95 -27.68
C PHE A 4 41.57 -17.42 -28.12
N LEU A 5 41.73 -17.14 -29.42
CA LEU A 5 42.37 -15.97 -30.06
C LEU A 5 42.77 -16.32 -31.51
N ASP A 6 42.06 -15.76 -32.50
CA ASP A 6 42.72 -15.20 -33.67
C ASP A 6 41.84 -14.12 -34.33
N ILE A 7 42.37 -12.91 -34.37
CA ILE A 7 41.70 -11.63 -34.69
C ILE A 7 41.92 -11.29 -36.18
N GLU A 8 42.27 -12.26 -37.02
CA GLU A 8 42.69 -12.01 -38.40
C GLU A 8 41.57 -12.10 -39.47
N ASN A 9 40.33 -12.40 -39.09
CA ASN A 9 39.26 -12.70 -40.07
C ASN A 9 38.18 -11.63 -40.28
N VAL A 10 38.28 -10.45 -39.65
CA VAL A 10 37.23 -9.40 -39.81
C VAL A 10 37.59 -8.37 -40.90
N ALA A 11 38.87 -8.23 -41.27
CA ALA A 11 39.31 -7.22 -42.24
C ALA A 11 39.11 -7.60 -43.73
N ARG A 12 38.59 -8.80 -44.03
CA ARG A 12 38.43 -9.29 -45.42
C ARG A 12 37.06 -9.00 -46.07
N PHE A 13 36.18 -8.26 -45.39
CA PHE A 13 34.81 -8.00 -45.86
C PHE A 13 34.59 -6.57 -46.44
N ALA A 14 35.63 -5.74 -46.55
CA ALA A 14 35.47 -4.32 -46.92
C ALA A 14 35.54 -3.98 -48.43
N HIS A 15 35.73 -4.95 -49.33
CA HIS A 15 35.78 -4.67 -50.77
C HIS A 15 35.06 -5.76 -51.57
N TYR A 16 33.75 -5.60 -51.72
CA TYR A 16 32.97 -6.33 -52.72
C TYR A 16 32.18 -5.33 -53.55
N SER A 17 32.85 -4.76 -54.55
CA SER A 17 32.21 -4.07 -55.68
C SER A 17 32.39 -4.95 -56.91
N GLU A 18 31.28 -5.45 -57.47
CA GLU A 18 30.99 -5.42 -58.91
C GLU A 18 29.62 -6.07 -59.20
N GLU A 19 28.76 -5.25 -59.81
CA GLU A 19 27.57 -5.49 -60.64
C GLU A 19 26.67 -6.74 -60.43
N ILE A 20 25.50 -6.54 -59.81
CA ILE A 20 24.31 -7.36 -60.08
C ILE A 20 23.66 -6.84 -61.37
N LYS A 21 23.92 -7.52 -62.50
CA LYS A 21 23.19 -7.29 -63.77
C LYS A 21 21.81 -7.91 -63.70
N ILE A 22 20.80 -7.09 -63.41
CA ILE A 22 19.39 -7.46 -63.54
C ILE A 22 18.97 -7.28 -65.01
N LYS A 23 18.70 -8.41 -65.69
CA LYS A 23 18.17 -8.45 -67.06
C LYS A 23 16.81 -7.74 -67.14
N ASN A 24 16.70 -6.87 -68.15
CA ASN A 24 15.47 -6.52 -68.86
C ASN A 24 14.40 -5.68 -68.13
N TRP A 25 14.77 -4.75 -67.25
CA TRP A 25 13.83 -3.72 -66.81
C TRP A 25 14.48 -2.35 -66.66
N SER A 26 13.92 -1.34 -67.33
CA SER A 26 14.30 0.06 -67.21
C SER A 26 13.36 0.76 -66.22
N LEU A 27 13.85 1.01 -65.01
CA LEU A 27 13.17 1.84 -64.02
C LEU A 27 13.41 3.31 -64.33
N LYS A 28 12.37 4.00 -64.80
CA LYS A 28 12.38 5.47 -64.88
C LYS A 28 12.09 6.04 -63.50
N PHE A 29 13.07 6.73 -62.91
CA PHE A 29 12.82 7.58 -61.76
C PHE A 29 11.92 8.74 -62.18
N SER A 30 10.63 8.63 -61.88
CA SER A 30 9.76 9.80 -61.88
C SER A 30 9.93 10.48 -60.53
N ALA A 31 10.70 11.56 -60.49
CA ALA A 31 10.73 12.46 -59.35
C ALA A 31 9.29 12.93 -59.07
N SER A 32 8.72 12.48 -57.96
CA SER A 32 7.44 12.99 -57.48
C SER A 32 7.62 14.47 -57.15
N LYS A 33 6.95 15.35 -57.91
CA LYS A 33 6.82 16.76 -57.52
C LYS A 33 6.01 16.78 -56.23
N ASP A 34 6.69 17.01 -55.10
CA ASP A 34 6.05 17.26 -53.82
C ASP A 34 5.18 18.52 -53.96
N LYS A 35 3.85 18.32 -53.89
CA LYS A 35 2.93 19.44 -53.75
C LYS A 35 2.97 19.83 -52.29
N SER A 36 3.79 20.84 -51.97
CA SER A 36 3.77 21.51 -50.68
C SER A 36 2.34 21.97 -50.36
N LYS A 37 1.66 21.19 -49.50
CA LYS A 37 0.44 21.65 -48.85
C LYS A 37 0.82 22.90 -48.06
N GLU A 38 0.26 24.03 -48.44
CA GLU A 38 0.30 25.28 -47.69
C GLU A 38 -0.33 25.03 -46.31
N GLN A 39 0.51 24.69 -45.33
CA GLN A 39 0.11 24.54 -43.95
C GLN A 39 -0.14 25.95 -43.42
N LYS A 40 -1.42 26.30 -43.25
CA LYS A 40 -1.79 27.52 -42.52
C LYS A 40 -1.08 27.49 -41.17
N PRO A 41 -0.41 28.56 -40.74
CA PRO A 41 0.21 28.59 -39.43
C PRO A 41 -0.88 28.34 -38.39
N GLY A 42 -0.77 27.20 -37.69
CA GLY A 42 -1.64 26.91 -36.56
C GLY A 42 -1.45 27.99 -35.51
N SER A 43 -2.55 28.53 -34.98
CA SER A 43 -2.50 29.48 -33.87
C SER A 43 -1.79 28.81 -32.69
N GLY A 44 -0.55 29.24 -32.41
CA GLY A 44 0.20 28.81 -31.24
C GLY A 44 -0.36 29.44 -29.97
N PHE A 45 -0.31 28.71 -28.86
CA PHE A 45 -0.63 29.25 -27.54
C PHE A 45 0.31 30.40 -27.16
N THR A 46 -0.25 31.44 -26.56
CA THR A 46 0.54 32.54 -26.03
C THR A 46 1.22 32.14 -24.72
N LEU A 47 2.41 32.70 -24.43
CA LEU A 47 3.09 32.49 -23.15
C LEU A 47 2.23 32.90 -21.95
N ILE A 48 1.41 33.95 -22.13
CA ILE A 48 0.52 34.46 -21.09
C ILE A 48 -0.65 33.50 -20.83
N GLU A 49 -1.20 32.85 -21.86
CA GLU A 49 -2.24 31.83 -21.68
C GLU A 49 -1.72 30.67 -20.83
N LEU A 50 -0.52 30.18 -21.11
CA LEU A 50 0.06 29.08 -20.34
C LEU A 50 0.35 29.51 -18.88
N LEU A 51 0.80 30.75 -18.68
CA LEU A 51 1.11 31.29 -17.36
C LEU A 51 -0.14 31.42 -16.47
N VAL A 52 -1.25 31.90 -17.02
CA VAL A 52 -2.50 32.04 -16.26
C VAL A 52 -3.07 30.67 -15.89
N VAL A 53 -2.95 29.66 -16.76
CA VAL A 53 -3.45 28.31 -16.50
C VAL A 53 -2.73 27.66 -15.32
N ILE A 54 -1.40 27.70 -15.28
CA ILE A 54 -0.65 27.12 -14.17
C ILE A 54 -0.89 27.89 -12.86
N ALA A 55 -1.14 29.20 -12.92
CA ALA A 55 -1.49 30.00 -11.75
C ALA A 55 -2.83 29.56 -11.14
N ILE A 56 -3.86 29.33 -11.98
CA ILE A 56 -5.17 28.85 -11.53
C ILE A 56 -5.08 27.41 -11.02
N ILE A 57 -4.37 26.52 -11.71
CA ILE A 57 -4.16 25.13 -11.25
C ILE A 57 -3.45 25.12 -9.91
N GLY A 58 -2.41 25.95 -9.72
CA GLY A 58 -1.71 26.08 -8.45
C GLY A 58 -2.62 26.54 -7.31
N LEU A 59 -3.47 27.54 -7.56
CA LEU A 59 -4.45 28.02 -6.59
C LEU A 59 -5.42 26.91 -6.16
N LEU A 60 -6.05 26.24 -7.13
CA LEU A 60 -7.03 25.17 -6.86
C LEU A 60 -6.37 23.95 -6.19
N ALA A 61 -5.17 23.58 -6.63
CA ALA A 61 -4.41 22.47 -6.05
C ALA A 61 -4.09 22.68 -4.57
N SER A 62 -3.81 23.93 -4.14
CA SER A 62 -3.52 24.24 -2.74
C SER A 62 -4.72 23.95 -1.81
N ILE A 63 -5.93 24.34 -2.23
CA ILE A 63 -7.16 24.13 -1.46
C ILE A 63 -7.50 22.64 -1.38
N VAL A 64 -7.41 21.95 -2.52
CA VAL A 64 -7.69 20.51 -2.63
C VAL A 64 -6.72 19.68 -1.79
N SER A 65 -5.44 20.04 -1.77
CA SER A 65 -4.42 19.35 -0.98
C SER A 65 -4.78 19.30 0.51
N ALA A 66 -5.18 20.42 1.10
CA ALA A 66 -5.60 20.48 2.50
C ALA A 66 -6.87 19.64 2.78
N ALA A 67 -7.81 19.58 1.84
CA ALA A 67 -9.03 18.78 1.97
C ALA A 67 -8.73 17.27 1.94
N ILE A 68 -7.83 16.82 1.05
CA ILE A 68 -7.43 15.41 0.94
C ILE A 68 -6.79 14.91 2.24
N ASN A 69 -5.93 15.71 2.87
CA ASN A 69 -5.28 15.32 4.13
C ASN A 69 -6.29 15.04 5.24
N ARG A 70 -7.30 15.91 5.39
CA ARG A 70 -8.41 15.70 6.34
C ARG A 70 -9.24 14.45 6.00
N SER A 71 -9.51 14.21 4.71
CA SER A 71 -10.25 13.02 4.27
C SER A 71 -9.50 11.73 4.56
N ARG A 72 -8.18 11.70 4.34
CA ARG A 72 -7.33 10.53 4.63
C ARG A 72 -7.32 10.20 6.11
N LEU A 73 -7.20 11.22 6.96
CA LEU A 73 -7.26 11.06 8.41
C LEU A 73 -8.60 10.44 8.84
N LYS A 74 -9.73 10.99 8.38
CA LYS A 74 -11.06 10.43 8.68
C LYS A 74 -11.22 8.99 8.19
N ALA A 75 -10.69 8.67 7.01
CA ALA A 75 -10.74 7.32 6.45
C ALA A 75 -9.93 6.31 7.29
N ARG A 76 -8.75 6.72 7.79
CA ARG A 76 -7.93 5.89 8.69
C ARG A 76 -8.63 5.65 10.03
N ASP A 77 -9.19 6.69 10.64
CA ASP A 77 -9.94 6.52 11.90
C ASP A 77 -11.17 5.63 11.70
N ALA A 78 -11.91 5.76 10.60
CA ALA A 78 -13.02 4.86 10.29
C ALA A 78 -12.57 3.41 10.11
N ARG A 79 -11.39 3.19 9.50
CA ARG A 79 -10.77 1.88 9.40
C ARG A 79 -10.39 1.33 10.77
N ARG A 80 -9.78 2.11 11.65
CA ARG A 80 -9.46 1.69 13.04
C ARG A 80 -10.70 1.20 13.79
N LEU A 81 -11.81 1.92 13.68
CA LEU A 81 -13.07 1.50 14.31
C LEU A 81 -13.60 0.18 13.73
N THR A 82 -13.45 -0.03 12.41
CA THR A 82 -13.82 -1.29 11.75
C THR A 82 -12.90 -2.43 12.19
N ASP A 83 -11.60 -2.17 12.30
CA ASP A 83 -10.60 -3.11 12.79
C ASP A 83 -10.94 -3.55 14.24
N MET A 84 -11.38 -2.63 15.10
CA MET A 84 -11.82 -2.95 16.47
C MET A 84 -13.02 -3.91 16.48
N GLN A 85 -13.99 -3.72 15.58
CA GLN A 85 -15.12 -4.65 15.44
C GLN A 85 -14.66 -6.05 15.01
N GLN A 86 -13.68 -6.13 14.10
CA GLN A 86 -13.10 -7.41 13.69
C GLN A 86 -12.40 -8.13 14.84
N PHE A 87 -11.65 -7.38 15.67
CA PHE A 87 -11.04 -7.95 16.87
C PHE A 87 -12.09 -8.51 17.82
N LYS A 88 -13.13 -7.74 18.13
CA LYS A 88 -14.22 -8.20 18.99
C LYS A 88 -14.84 -9.50 18.48
N THR A 89 -15.24 -9.55 17.22
CA THR A 89 -15.85 -10.76 16.65
C THR A 89 -14.89 -11.95 16.69
N GLY A 90 -13.62 -11.77 16.33
CA GLY A 90 -12.66 -12.87 16.37
C GLY A 90 -12.35 -13.35 17.79
N PHE A 91 -12.33 -12.46 18.77
CA PHE A 91 -12.15 -12.81 20.18
C PHE A 91 -13.38 -13.51 20.77
N ASP A 92 -14.59 -13.10 20.38
CA ASP A 92 -15.84 -13.79 20.75
C ASP A 92 -15.84 -15.24 20.20
N VAL A 93 -15.35 -15.46 18.98
CA VAL A 93 -15.17 -16.80 18.40
C VAL A 93 -14.09 -17.58 19.15
N PHE A 94 -12.96 -16.93 19.49
CA PHE A 94 -11.87 -17.57 20.24
C PHE A 94 -12.37 -18.08 21.60
N TYR A 95 -13.13 -17.25 22.32
CA TYR A 95 -13.77 -17.60 23.58
C TYR A 95 -14.77 -18.76 23.42
N SER A 96 -15.56 -18.74 22.35
CA SER A 96 -16.53 -19.81 22.07
C SER A 96 -15.88 -21.18 21.82
N LEU A 97 -14.67 -21.20 21.26
CA LEU A 97 -13.93 -22.44 20.98
C LEU A 97 -13.12 -22.94 22.18
N GLY A 98 -12.63 -22.01 23.00
CA GLY A 98 -11.59 -22.29 23.99
C GLY A 98 -11.91 -21.97 25.44
N SER A 99 -13.06 -21.33 25.69
CA SER A 99 -13.43 -20.76 27.00
C SER A 99 -12.44 -19.72 27.52
N GLY A 100 -11.67 -19.07 26.65
CA GLY A 100 -10.72 -18.02 26.98
C GLY A 100 -10.36 -17.14 25.78
N TYR A 101 -9.67 -16.05 26.05
CA TYR A 101 -9.18 -15.12 25.02
C TYR A 101 -7.76 -15.47 24.59
N PRO A 102 -7.30 -14.96 23.43
CA PRO A 102 -5.93 -15.15 22.99
C PRO A 102 -4.89 -14.70 24.02
N ASP A 103 -3.77 -15.39 24.10
CA ASP A 103 -2.64 -15.11 24.97
C ASP A 103 -1.72 -14.05 24.37
N LYS A 104 -1.15 -13.16 25.20
CA LYS A 104 -0.28 -12.08 24.72
C LYS A 104 0.83 -12.61 23.80
N ALA A 105 1.08 -11.91 22.69
CA ALA A 105 2.17 -12.27 21.77
C ALA A 105 3.55 -12.15 22.44
N THR A 106 3.69 -11.18 23.34
CA THR A 106 4.90 -10.84 24.11
C THR A 106 4.50 -10.28 25.48
N PHE A 107 5.45 -10.06 26.39
CA PHE A 107 5.17 -9.39 27.68
C PHE A 107 4.52 -8.01 27.53
N ASP A 108 4.76 -7.34 26.39
CA ASP A 108 4.26 -6.00 26.04
C ASP A 108 2.90 -6.05 25.29
N GLY A 109 2.22 -7.21 25.27
CA GLY A 109 0.85 -7.33 24.77
C GLY A 109 0.66 -7.29 23.24
N ALA A 110 1.57 -6.66 22.51
CA ALA A 110 1.33 -6.35 21.11
C ALA A 110 1.58 -7.54 20.16
N TYR A 111 0.56 -7.94 19.39
CA TYR A 111 0.73 -8.84 18.25
C TYR A 111 1.29 -8.09 17.04
N THR A 112 2.15 -8.75 16.26
CA THR A 112 2.56 -8.24 14.94
C THR A 112 1.38 -8.28 13.97
N GLY A 113 1.18 -7.19 13.24
CA GLY A 113 0.18 -7.13 12.18
C GLY A 113 0.35 -8.25 11.14
N GLY A 114 -0.77 -8.86 10.76
CA GLY A 114 -0.79 -9.99 9.82
C GLY A 114 -0.69 -11.37 10.48
N THR A 115 -0.36 -11.46 11.76
CA THR A 115 -0.33 -12.73 12.51
C THR A 115 -1.72 -13.37 12.53
N THR A 116 -1.79 -14.67 12.28
CA THR A 116 -3.04 -15.44 12.41
C THR A 116 -3.03 -16.18 13.73
N LEU A 117 -3.99 -15.87 14.59
CA LEU A 117 -4.18 -16.57 15.85
C LEU A 117 -5.08 -17.77 15.62
N SER A 118 -4.65 -18.91 16.16
CA SER A 118 -5.33 -20.18 16.00
C SER A 118 -5.71 -20.74 17.36
N CYS A 119 -6.85 -21.41 17.41
CA CYS A 119 -7.30 -22.19 18.55
C CYS A 119 -7.43 -23.65 18.11
N SER A 120 -6.75 -24.58 18.81
CA SER A 120 -6.81 -26.03 18.55
C SER A 120 -6.47 -26.37 17.09
N GLY A 121 -5.48 -25.66 16.52
CA GLY A 121 -5.07 -25.81 15.13
C GLY A 121 -5.99 -25.17 14.09
N THR A 122 -7.08 -24.52 14.51
CA THR A 122 -8.01 -23.81 13.61
C THR A 122 -7.70 -22.31 13.62
N PRO A 123 -7.46 -21.67 12.46
CA PRO A 123 -7.26 -20.23 12.39
C PRO A 123 -8.57 -19.50 12.72
N VAL A 124 -8.53 -18.61 13.71
CA VAL A 124 -9.73 -17.91 14.21
C VAL A 124 -9.75 -16.45 13.77
N ILE A 125 -8.65 -15.74 14.01
CA ILE A 125 -8.55 -14.31 13.72
C ILE A 125 -7.20 -13.97 13.12
N LYS A 126 -7.22 -13.09 12.10
CA LYS A 126 -6.02 -12.42 11.61
C LYS A 126 -5.91 -11.06 12.28
N ILE A 127 -4.80 -10.82 12.96
CA ILE A 127 -4.49 -9.53 13.56
C ILE A 127 -4.29 -8.52 12.44
N VAL A 128 -5.17 -7.52 12.40
CA VAL A 128 -5.04 -6.41 11.46
C VAL A 128 -4.00 -5.41 11.98
N GLN A 129 -3.32 -4.76 11.04
CA GLN A 129 -2.30 -3.77 11.34
C GLN A 129 -2.87 -2.35 11.17
N ASP A 130 -2.49 -1.43 12.06
CA ASP A 130 -2.82 -0.02 11.92
C ASP A 130 -2.32 0.53 10.56
N PRO A 131 -3.11 1.38 9.88
CA PRO A 131 -2.72 1.98 8.60
C PRO A 131 -1.41 2.77 8.58
N LEU A 132 -0.96 3.25 9.75
CA LEU A 132 0.26 4.03 9.93
C LEU A 132 1.31 3.32 10.80
N TYR A 133 1.24 2.00 10.92
CA TYR A 133 2.31 1.22 11.56
C TYR A 133 3.69 1.51 10.94
N PRO A 134 4.77 1.65 11.74
CA PRO A 134 4.84 1.44 13.19
C PRO A 134 4.56 2.68 14.05
N SER A 135 4.21 3.82 13.46
CA SER A 135 3.94 5.06 14.21
C SER A 135 2.70 4.94 15.11
N PHE A 136 1.75 4.11 14.69
CA PHE A 136 0.58 3.74 15.49
C PHE A 136 0.44 2.22 15.47
N GLN A 137 0.02 1.65 16.58
CA GLN A 137 -0.19 0.22 16.75
C GLN A 137 -1.37 -0.03 17.66
N TYR A 138 -2.06 -1.14 17.43
CA TYR A 138 -3.04 -1.67 18.37
C TYR A 138 -2.31 -2.48 19.43
N ASP A 139 -2.52 -2.11 20.68
CA ASP A 139 -1.99 -2.84 21.82
C ASP A 139 -3.09 -3.71 22.42
N TYR A 140 -2.71 -4.93 22.80
CA TYR A 140 -3.61 -5.95 23.32
C TYR A 140 -3.12 -6.38 24.70
N ASP A 141 -3.89 -6.03 25.72
CA ASP A 141 -3.64 -6.49 27.06
C ASP A 141 -4.67 -7.55 27.46
N VAL A 142 -4.22 -8.60 28.14
CA VAL A 142 -5.08 -9.62 28.73
C VAL A 142 -4.61 -9.90 30.15
N ALA A 143 -5.55 -9.97 31.08
CA ALA A 143 -5.27 -10.37 32.45
C ALA A 143 -4.95 -11.88 32.48
N GLY A 144 -3.76 -12.25 32.99
CA GLY A 144 -3.34 -13.65 33.12
C GLY A 144 -1.98 -13.94 32.47
N THR A 145 -1.26 -14.92 33.00
CA THR A 145 0.08 -15.30 32.51
C THR A 145 0.01 -16.01 31.16
N THR A 146 1.10 -15.90 30.38
CA THR A 146 1.30 -16.56 29.07
C THR A 146 1.08 -18.07 29.16
N LEU A 147 -0.06 -18.54 28.67
CA LEU A 147 -0.34 -19.96 28.50
C LEU A 147 -0.73 -20.19 27.04
N SER A 148 0.03 -21.04 26.38
CA SER A 148 -0.19 -21.45 25.00
C SER A 148 -1.43 -22.33 24.89
N GLY A 149 -2.46 -21.85 24.19
CA GLY A 149 -3.68 -22.63 23.93
C GLY A 149 -4.88 -21.80 23.50
N CYS A 150 -6.04 -22.44 23.39
CA CYS A 150 -7.32 -21.78 23.13
C CYS A 150 -7.86 -20.93 24.29
N GLY A 151 -7.14 -20.85 25.40
CA GLY A 151 -7.54 -20.04 26.53
C GLY A 151 -6.34 -19.72 27.41
N GLY A 152 -6.07 -18.42 27.60
CA GLY A 152 -5.37 -17.96 28.80
C GLY A 152 -6.17 -18.35 30.07
N SER A 153 -5.48 -18.41 31.21
CA SER A 153 -5.97 -18.96 32.51
C SER A 153 -7.08 -18.16 33.21
N SER A 154 -8.09 -17.75 32.47
CA SER A 154 -9.25 -17.08 33.03
C SER A 154 -10.51 -17.46 32.27
N ASN A 155 -11.24 -18.42 32.82
CA ASN A 155 -12.61 -18.71 32.41
C ASN A 155 -13.59 -17.58 32.80
N LEU A 156 -13.08 -16.39 33.12
CA LEU A 156 -13.85 -15.23 33.55
C LEU A 156 -14.01 -14.28 32.36
N ARG A 157 -15.19 -13.68 32.24
CA ARG A 157 -15.47 -12.63 31.26
C ARG A 157 -14.71 -11.34 31.60
N ASN A 158 -14.55 -10.47 30.60
CA ASN A 158 -13.96 -9.13 30.70
C ASN A 158 -12.46 -9.09 31.05
N GLN A 159 -11.65 -9.89 30.35
CA GLN A 159 -10.21 -10.01 30.64
C GLN A 159 -9.29 -9.45 29.56
N TYR A 160 -9.82 -8.97 28.43
CA TYR A 160 -9.01 -8.29 27.43
C TYR A 160 -9.32 -6.80 27.35
N THR A 161 -8.30 -6.02 27.02
CA THR A 161 -8.37 -4.59 26.69
C THR A 161 -7.57 -4.36 25.42
N ILE A 162 -8.20 -3.79 24.39
CA ILE A 162 -7.51 -3.33 23.19
C ILE A 162 -7.36 -1.83 23.27
N THR A 163 -6.13 -1.35 23.12
CA THR A 163 -5.78 0.07 23.17
C THR A 163 -5.39 0.56 21.77
N PHE A 164 -5.97 1.67 21.33
CA PHE A 164 -5.68 2.29 20.04
C PHE A 164 -5.77 3.81 20.11
N ILE A 165 -5.16 4.51 19.17
CA ILE A 165 -5.16 5.97 19.12
C ILE A 165 -5.93 6.44 17.89
N LEU A 166 -6.83 7.40 18.07
CA LEU A 166 -7.48 8.09 16.95
C LEU A 166 -6.66 9.31 16.55
N GLU A 167 -6.35 9.43 15.26
CA GLU A 167 -5.50 10.53 14.76
C GLU A 167 -6.17 11.88 14.89
N LYS A 168 -7.50 11.95 14.73
CA LYS A 168 -8.23 13.22 14.82
C LYS A 168 -8.10 13.86 16.20
N THR A 169 -8.19 13.06 17.25
CA THR A 169 -8.21 13.54 18.64
C THR A 169 -6.84 13.48 19.29
N GLY A 170 -5.95 12.60 18.79
CA GLY A 170 -4.70 12.28 19.46
C GLY A 170 -4.91 11.57 20.80
N LEU A 171 -6.14 11.14 21.09
CA LEU A 171 -6.51 10.49 22.34
C LEU A 171 -6.44 8.97 22.16
N THR A 172 -6.01 8.33 23.23
CA THR A 172 -6.03 6.88 23.36
C THR A 172 -7.43 6.43 23.78
N TYR A 173 -7.93 5.40 23.12
CA TYR A 173 -9.18 4.72 23.42
C TYR A 173 -8.91 3.27 23.77
N THR A 174 -9.74 2.73 24.64
CA THR A 174 -9.78 1.32 24.99
C THR A 174 -11.09 0.69 24.54
N MET A 175 -11.03 -0.58 24.19
CA MET A 175 -12.19 -1.43 23.92
C MET A 175 -12.04 -2.75 24.68
N ASN A 176 -13.07 -3.11 25.45
CA ASN A 176 -13.13 -4.35 26.20
C ASN A 176 -14.15 -5.31 25.56
N GLU A 177 -14.59 -6.35 26.29
CA GLU A 177 -15.62 -7.30 25.85
C GLU A 177 -16.96 -6.63 25.55
N ASP A 178 -17.26 -5.51 26.20
CA ASP A 178 -18.47 -4.71 25.97
C ASP A 178 -18.56 -4.09 24.57
N GLY A 179 -17.44 -4.02 23.84
CA GLY A 179 -17.36 -3.41 22.51
C GLY A 179 -17.57 -1.90 22.51
N GLN A 180 -17.57 -1.26 23.68
CA GLN A 180 -17.67 0.20 23.78
C GLN A 180 -16.29 0.83 23.69
N PHE A 181 -16.21 1.99 23.05
CA PHE A 181 -14.98 2.76 22.94
C PHE A 181 -14.92 3.79 24.04
N ASN A 182 -14.06 3.57 25.02
CA ASN A 182 -13.89 4.45 26.16
C ASN A 182 -12.56 5.20 26.05
N PRO A 183 -12.49 6.49 26.39
CA PRO A 183 -11.20 7.17 26.48
C PRO A 183 -10.35 6.53 27.58
N ALA A 184 -9.08 6.26 27.29
CA ALA A 184 -8.16 5.72 28.28
C ALA A 184 -7.95 6.75 29.41
N LEU A 185 -7.94 6.29 30.66
CA LEU A 185 -7.61 7.17 31.79
C LEU A 185 -6.14 7.65 31.65
N PRO A 186 -5.83 8.92 31.99
CA PRO A 186 -4.45 9.38 32.05
C PRO A 186 -3.67 8.51 33.03
N GLN A 187 -2.51 8.00 32.60
CA GLN A 187 -1.57 7.33 33.50
C GLN A 187 -1.01 8.42 34.44
N LEU A 188 -1.35 8.35 35.73
CA LEU A 188 -0.83 9.26 36.78
C LEU A 188 0.59 8.89 37.16
#